data_AF-A0A969GZ30-F1
#
_entry.id   AF-A0A969GZ30-F1
#
_cell.length_a   1.000
_cell.length_b   1.000
_cell.length_c   1.000
_cell.angle_alpha   90.00
_cell.angle_beta   90.00
_cell.angle_gamma   90.00
#
_symmetry.space_group_name_H-M   'P 1'
#
loop_
_entity.id
_entity.type
_entity.pdbx_description
1 polymer ?
#
loop_
_entity_poly.entity_id
_entity_poly.type
_entity_poly.pdbx_seq_one_letter_code
_entity_poly.pdbx_strand_id
1 'polypeptide(L)'
;SVIFGVVGAGIAFALQEVIASFAGWTAISLGQFYKTGDRVQLGGIMGDVIDVSPLRTTLMECGDWVKADLYNGRIVRIANSFVFKEPVFNYSGDFPFVWDEIVVPVRHGSDYRLARTILQKVVEEVTGSYIAPAKAEWSLMTHKYLIEDARIEPFVALIANDNWLEFTVRYVVDYKKRRVTKDQLFTRILEELDTTDGRVELASATFELVAAPAFGVKLEPRSNGNQPAA
;
A
#
# COMPACT_ATOMS: atom_id res chain seq x y z
N SER A 1 51.31 -15.29 -26.80
CA SER A 1 50.28 -15.86 -25.89
C SER A 1 49.68 -14.80 -24.96
N VAL A 2 50.46 -13.92 -24.35
CA VAL A 2 49.96 -12.88 -23.39
C VAL A 2 49.05 -11.82 -24.04
N ILE A 3 49.39 -11.32 -25.24
CA ILE A 3 48.61 -10.25 -25.93
C ILE A 3 47.18 -10.73 -26.28
N PHE A 4 47.04 -11.96 -26.77
CA PHE A 4 45.72 -12.55 -27.06
C PHE A 4 44.86 -12.73 -25.79
N GLY A 5 45.47 -13.06 -24.65
CA GLY A 5 44.78 -13.14 -23.37
C GLY A 5 44.27 -11.78 -22.88
N VAL A 6 45.07 -10.72 -23.01
CA VAL A 6 44.68 -9.36 -22.62
C VAL A 6 43.57 -8.82 -23.53
N VAL A 7 43.65 -9.02 -24.84
CA VAL A 7 42.60 -8.61 -25.79
C VAL A 7 41.30 -9.39 -25.52
N GLY A 8 41.37 -10.69 -25.27
CA GLY A 8 40.21 -11.51 -24.93
C GLY A 8 39.54 -11.07 -23.63
N ALA A 9 40.31 -10.78 -22.59
CA ALA A 9 39.79 -10.24 -21.33
C ALA A 9 39.11 -8.87 -21.51
N GLY A 10 39.68 -7.99 -22.33
CA GLY A 10 39.08 -6.69 -22.65
C GLY A 10 37.72 -6.81 -23.36
N ILE A 11 37.60 -7.73 -24.32
CA ILE A 11 36.34 -8.00 -25.03
C ILE A 11 35.30 -8.59 -24.08
N ALA A 12 35.69 -9.54 -23.23
CA ALA A 12 34.79 -10.15 -22.26
C ALA A 12 34.25 -9.12 -21.26
N PHE A 13 35.11 -8.21 -20.77
CA PHE A 13 34.69 -7.13 -19.88
C PHE A 13 33.72 -6.16 -20.57
N ALA A 14 33.97 -5.80 -21.83
CA ALA A 14 33.08 -4.93 -22.60
C ALA A 14 31.70 -5.57 -22.86
N LEU A 15 31.64 -6.89 -23.04
CA LEU A 15 30.41 -7.64 -23.32
C LEU A 15 29.71 -8.16 -22.07
N GLN A 16 30.29 -7.99 -20.88
CA GLN A 16 29.81 -8.59 -19.64
C GLN A 16 28.32 -8.31 -19.41
N GLU A 17 27.88 -7.06 -19.59
CA GLU A 17 26.48 -6.68 -19.37
C GLU A 17 25.52 -7.24 -20.43
N VAL A 18 25.99 -7.40 -21.68
CA VAL A 18 25.21 -8.01 -22.77
C VAL A 18 25.00 -9.49 -22.51
N ILE A 19 26.08 -10.19 -22.14
CA ILE A 19 26.05 -11.61 -21.79
C ILE A 19 25.16 -11.82 -20.56
N ALA A 20 25.33 -11.01 -19.51
CA ALA A 20 24.51 -11.07 -18.31
C ALA A 20 23.02 -10.81 -18.61
N SER A 21 22.71 -9.86 -19.50
CA SER A 21 21.33 -9.59 -19.89
C SER A 21 20.71 -10.74 -20.68
N PHE A 22 21.45 -11.38 -21.58
CA PHE A 22 20.98 -12.55 -22.30
C PHE A 22 20.76 -13.76 -21.39
N ALA A 23 21.69 -13.99 -20.44
CA ALA A 23 21.51 -14.99 -19.39
C ALA A 23 20.28 -14.68 -18.53
N GLY A 24 20.05 -13.40 -18.20
CA GLY A 24 18.87 -12.94 -17.46
C GLY A 24 17.58 -13.20 -18.22
N TRP A 25 17.54 -12.91 -19.52
CA TRP A 25 16.40 -13.23 -20.38
C TRP A 25 16.07 -14.73 -20.39
N THR A 26 17.11 -15.57 -20.48
CA THR A 26 16.96 -17.03 -20.43
C THR A 26 16.41 -17.47 -19.07
N ALA A 27 16.93 -16.91 -17.98
CA ALA A 27 16.45 -17.19 -16.62
C ALA A 27 14.99 -16.76 -16.43
N ILE A 28 14.60 -15.57 -16.87
CA ILE A 28 13.22 -15.07 -16.81
C ILE A 28 12.29 -16.01 -17.61
N SER A 29 12.69 -16.35 -18.83
CA SER A 29 11.87 -17.14 -19.76
C SER A 29 11.70 -18.59 -19.32
N LEU A 30 12.77 -19.24 -18.84
CA LEU A 30 12.74 -20.64 -18.40
C LEU A 30 12.25 -20.79 -16.96
N GLY A 31 12.69 -19.89 -16.07
CA GLY A 31 12.34 -19.90 -14.65
C GLY A 31 10.96 -19.33 -14.33
N GLN A 32 10.26 -18.78 -15.34
CA GLN A 32 8.91 -18.21 -15.21
C GLN A 32 8.83 -17.15 -14.09
N PHE A 33 9.85 -16.29 -13.98
CA PHE A 33 9.89 -15.22 -12.98
C PHE A 33 8.70 -14.26 -13.15
N TYR A 34 8.41 -13.91 -14.40
CA TYR A 34 7.26 -13.12 -14.83
C TYR A 34 7.09 -13.25 -16.34
N LYS A 35 5.92 -12.85 -16.84
CA LYS A 35 5.58 -12.83 -18.27
C LYS A 35 4.90 -11.53 -18.67
N THR A 36 4.72 -11.33 -19.97
CA THR A 36 3.92 -10.21 -20.50
C THR A 36 2.54 -10.18 -19.87
N GLY A 37 2.13 -9.00 -19.41
CA GLY A 37 0.88 -8.77 -18.68
C GLY A 37 1.00 -8.81 -17.16
N ASP A 38 2.10 -9.31 -16.61
CA ASP A 38 2.31 -9.33 -15.16
C ASP A 38 2.66 -7.93 -14.63
N ARG A 39 2.22 -7.61 -13.41
CA ARG A 39 2.70 -6.45 -12.65
C ARG A 39 3.92 -6.87 -11.85
N VAL A 40 5.06 -6.23 -12.12
CA VAL A 40 6.33 -6.55 -11.47
C VAL A 40 7.01 -5.31 -10.92
N GLN A 41 7.87 -5.49 -9.92
CA GLN A 41 8.89 -4.53 -9.56
C GLN A 41 10.27 -5.13 -9.84
N LEU A 42 11.01 -4.48 -10.73
CA LEU A 42 12.35 -4.86 -11.17
C LEU A 42 13.24 -3.62 -11.20
N GLY A 43 14.44 -3.69 -10.63
CA GLY A 43 15.38 -2.56 -10.65
C GLY A 43 14.83 -1.32 -9.95
N GLY A 44 14.07 -1.51 -8.87
CA GLY A 44 13.35 -0.43 -8.17
C GLY A 44 12.14 0.16 -8.89
N ILE A 45 11.79 -0.32 -10.09
CA ILE A 45 10.71 0.25 -10.91
C ILE A 45 9.53 -0.73 -10.95
N MET A 46 8.36 -0.25 -10.54
CA MET A 46 7.11 -1.01 -10.59
C MET A 46 6.36 -0.72 -11.90
N GLY A 47 5.82 -1.76 -12.54
CA GLY A 47 5.05 -1.60 -13.76
C GLY A 47 4.50 -2.89 -14.33
N ASP A 48 3.66 -2.77 -15.35
CA ASP A 48 3.13 -3.92 -16.09
C ASP A 48 4.05 -4.28 -17.25
N VAL A 49 4.38 -5.56 -17.37
CA VAL A 49 5.27 -6.07 -18.41
C VAL A 49 4.60 -5.97 -19.78
N ILE A 50 5.18 -5.17 -20.66
CA ILE A 50 4.74 -5.03 -22.06
C ILE A 50 5.42 -6.08 -22.94
N ASP A 51 6.73 -6.27 -22.75
CA ASP A 51 7.55 -7.17 -23.57
C ASP A 51 8.81 -7.62 -22.82
N VAL A 52 9.29 -8.83 -23.13
CA VAL A 52 10.52 -9.40 -22.59
C VAL A 52 11.45 -9.77 -23.75
N SER A 53 12.28 -8.81 -24.15
CA SER A 53 13.27 -8.96 -25.22
C SER A 53 14.61 -9.52 -24.67
N PRO A 54 15.51 -10.07 -25.51
CA PRO A 54 16.75 -10.72 -25.06
C PRO A 54 17.67 -9.89 -24.16
N LEU A 55 17.71 -8.56 -24.34
CA LEU A 55 18.57 -7.69 -23.54
C LEU A 55 17.79 -6.89 -22.48
N ARG A 56 16.49 -6.66 -22.70
CA ARG A 56 15.71 -5.75 -21.88
C ARG A 56 14.26 -6.23 -21.70
N THR A 57 13.72 -5.96 -20.52
CA THR A 57 12.29 -6.04 -20.22
C THR A 57 11.68 -4.64 -20.35
N THR A 58 10.57 -4.53 -21.07
CA THR A 58 9.83 -3.27 -21.25
C THR A 58 8.63 -3.26 -20.30
N LEU A 59 8.52 -2.22 -19.48
CA LEU A 59 7.45 -2.02 -18.51
C LEU A 59 6.64 -0.76 -18.82
N MET A 60 5.32 -0.82 -18.62
CA MET A 60 4.48 0.37 -18.44
C MET A 60 4.53 0.75 -16.95
N GLU A 61 5.20 1.85 -16.63
CA GLU A 61 5.48 2.23 -15.26
C GLU A 61 4.21 2.61 -14.49
N CYS A 62 4.11 2.09 -13.26
CA CYS A 62 3.06 2.40 -12.29
C CYS A 62 3.68 3.15 -11.10
N GLY A 63 3.08 4.27 -10.69
CA GLY A 63 3.57 5.05 -9.56
C GLY A 63 4.53 6.19 -9.92
N ASP A 64 5.51 6.46 -9.04
CA ASP A 64 6.48 7.58 -9.07
C ASP A 64 5.81 8.98 -8.94
N TRP A 65 5.17 9.46 -10.00
CA TRP A 65 4.51 10.78 -10.06
C TRP A 65 3.03 10.73 -9.65
N VAL A 66 2.43 9.54 -9.67
CA VAL A 66 1.04 9.28 -9.30
C VAL A 66 1.02 8.29 -8.14
N LYS A 67 0.01 8.36 -7.25
CA LYS A 67 -0.13 7.38 -6.15
C LYS A 67 0.00 5.94 -6.68
N ALA A 68 0.66 5.10 -5.89
CA ALA A 68 1.44 3.90 -6.22
C ALA A 68 0.81 2.76 -7.07
N ASP A 69 -0.35 2.92 -7.70
CA ASP A 69 -1.01 1.83 -8.46
C ASP A 69 -1.49 2.24 -9.86
N LEU A 70 -1.26 3.50 -10.25
CA LEU A 70 -1.71 4.04 -11.54
C LEU A 70 -0.56 4.24 -12.51
N TYR A 71 -0.86 4.05 -13.80
CA TYR A 71 0.07 4.40 -14.87
C TYR A 71 0.38 5.88 -14.84
N ASN A 72 1.67 6.20 -14.95
CA ASN A 72 2.13 7.58 -15.10
C ASN A 72 2.43 7.95 -16.57
N GLY A 73 2.24 7.01 -17.50
CA GLY A 73 2.45 7.19 -18.94
C GLY A 73 3.88 6.94 -19.43
N ARG A 74 4.82 6.56 -18.55
CA ARG A 74 6.20 6.24 -18.92
C ARG A 74 6.35 4.78 -19.32
N ILE A 75 7.09 4.56 -20.40
CA ILE A 75 7.56 3.23 -20.81
C ILE A 75 9.03 3.11 -20.47
N VAL A 76 9.36 2.15 -19.61
CA VAL A 76 10.71 1.93 -19.10
C VAL A 76 11.30 0.64 -19.69
N ARG A 77 12.60 0.65 -20.01
CA ARG A 77 13.32 -0.52 -20.53
C ARG A 77 14.49 -0.89 -19.64
N ILE A 78 14.33 -1.96 -18.87
CA ILE A 78 15.26 -2.40 -17.84
C ILE A 78 16.13 -3.53 -18.41
N ALA A 79 17.44 -3.51 -18.16
CA ALA A 79 18.31 -4.59 -18.58
C ALA A 79 17.97 -5.88 -17.81
N ASN A 80 17.87 -7.00 -18.50
CA ASN A 80 17.47 -8.28 -17.86
C ASN A 80 18.51 -8.77 -16.84
N SER A 81 19.74 -8.27 -16.89
CA SER A 81 20.78 -8.53 -15.89
C SER A 81 20.37 -8.15 -14.47
N PHE A 82 19.40 -7.26 -14.30
CA PHE A 82 18.89 -6.83 -13.00
C PHE A 82 18.22 -7.96 -12.20
N VAL A 83 17.72 -9.01 -12.88
CA VAL A 83 17.17 -10.20 -12.21
C VAL A 83 18.18 -10.89 -11.27
N PHE A 84 19.48 -10.69 -11.51
CA PHE A 84 20.55 -11.24 -10.69
C PHE A 84 21.08 -10.27 -9.63
N LYS A 85 20.71 -8.98 -9.73
CA LYS A 85 21.24 -7.92 -8.88
C LYS A 85 20.26 -7.56 -7.75
N GLU A 86 18.97 -7.69 -8.01
CA GLU A 86 17.91 -7.32 -7.08
C GLU A 86 16.79 -8.36 -7.06
N PRO A 87 16.02 -8.47 -5.97
CA PRO A 87 14.82 -9.29 -5.93
C PRO A 87 13.81 -8.85 -7.01
N VAL A 88 13.08 -9.82 -7.54
CA VAL A 88 11.96 -9.58 -8.44
C VAL A 88 10.66 -9.81 -7.68
N PHE A 89 9.85 -8.76 -7.56
CA PHE A 89 8.51 -8.88 -6.98
C PHE A 89 7.50 -9.03 -8.11
N ASN A 90 6.74 -10.13 -8.12
CA ASN A 90 5.64 -10.34 -9.05
C ASN A 90 4.31 -10.25 -8.27
N TYR A 91 3.50 -9.26 -8.60
CA TYR A 91 2.25 -8.93 -7.90
C TYR A 91 1.01 -9.57 -8.53
N SER A 92 1.15 -10.27 -9.65
CA SER A 92 0.00 -10.79 -10.40
C SER A 92 0.18 -12.18 -10.99
N GLY A 93 1.32 -12.84 -10.74
CA GLY A 93 1.70 -14.10 -11.37
C GLY A 93 0.75 -15.25 -11.05
N ASP A 94 0.95 -15.90 -9.90
CA ASP A 94 0.15 -17.06 -9.50
C ASP A 94 -1.05 -16.69 -8.58
N PHE A 95 -1.09 -15.46 -8.08
CA PHE A 95 -2.20 -14.95 -7.26
C PHE A 95 -2.50 -13.51 -7.68
N PRO A 96 -3.48 -13.27 -8.56
CA PRO A 96 -3.80 -11.93 -9.09
C PRO A 96 -4.63 -11.08 -8.10
N PHE A 97 -4.41 -11.28 -6.81
CA PHE A 97 -5.08 -10.57 -5.75
C PHE A 97 -4.08 -10.08 -4.71
N VAL A 98 -4.45 -9.03 -3.99
CA VAL A 98 -3.67 -8.48 -2.89
C VAL A 98 -4.55 -8.32 -1.67
N TRP A 99 -3.97 -8.53 -0.49
CA TRP A 99 -4.57 -8.07 0.76
C TRP A 99 -4.32 -6.57 0.89
N ASP A 100 -5.39 -5.80 1.03
CA ASP A 100 -5.32 -4.36 1.30
C ASP A 100 -6.08 -4.05 2.58
N GLU A 101 -5.73 -2.91 3.17
CA GLU A 101 -6.29 -2.47 4.44
C GLU A 101 -6.70 -0.99 4.37
N ILE A 102 -7.81 -0.69 5.02
CA ILE A 102 -8.22 0.68 5.34
C ILE A 102 -8.38 0.82 6.85
N VAL A 103 -8.02 1.99 7.33
CA VAL A 103 -8.16 2.37 8.74
C VAL A 103 -9.27 3.38 8.84
N VAL A 104 -10.26 3.08 9.69
CA VAL A 104 -11.42 3.93 9.96
C VAL A 104 -11.37 4.34 11.43
N PRO A 105 -10.98 5.59 11.73
CA PRO A 105 -10.93 6.08 13.10
C PRO A 105 -12.34 6.49 13.55
N VAL A 106 -12.83 5.88 14.63
CA VAL A 106 -14.16 6.14 15.20
C VAL A 106 -13.99 6.81 16.56
N ARG A 107 -14.74 7.88 16.81
CA ARG A 107 -14.64 8.68 18.03
C ARG A 107 -14.95 7.83 19.27
N HIS A 108 -14.22 8.09 20.36
CA HIS A 108 -14.57 7.54 21.67
C HIS A 108 -15.99 7.97 22.08
N GLY A 109 -16.77 7.03 22.62
CA GLY A 109 -18.18 7.24 22.96
C GLY A 109 -19.18 6.83 21.89
N SER A 110 -18.74 6.56 20.66
CA SER A 110 -19.58 5.94 19.62
C SER A 110 -19.94 4.48 19.94
N ASP A 111 -21.02 3.99 19.34
CA ASP A 111 -21.41 2.59 19.40
C ASP A 111 -20.46 1.72 18.56
N TYR A 112 -19.38 1.26 19.18
CA TYR A 112 -18.34 0.46 18.53
C TYR A 112 -18.85 -0.88 17.96
N ARG A 113 -19.94 -1.44 18.52
CA ARG A 113 -20.53 -2.69 18.02
C ARG A 113 -21.30 -2.42 16.72
N LEU A 114 -22.07 -1.34 16.70
CA LEU A 114 -22.74 -0.88 15.48
C LEU A 114 -21.70 -0.52 14.41
N ALA A 115 -20.66 0.24 14.76
CA ALA A 115 -19.57 0.58 13.84
C ALA A 115 -18.95 -0.67 13.21
N ARG A 116 -18.56 -1.66 14.02
CA ARG A 116 -18.03 -2.95 13.52
C ARG A 116 -18.99 -3.63 12.55
N THR A 117 -20.29 -3.65 12.89
CA THR A 117 -21.32 -4.30 12.07
C THR A 117 -21.46 -3.63 10.71
N ILE A 118 -21.50 -2.29 10.69
CA ILE A 118 -21.58 -1.50 9.46
C ILE A 118 -20.34 -1.75 8.60
N LEU A 119 -19.14 -1.64 9.20
CA LEU A 119 -17.88 -1.82 8.47
C LEU A 119 -17.77 -3.23 7.89
N GLN A 120 -18.16 -4.26 8.64
CA GLN A 120 -18.16 -5.65 8.17
C GLN A 120 -19.15 -5.85 7.01
N LYS A 121 -20.37 -5.32 7.13
CA LYS A 121 -21.38 -5.38 6.06
C LYS A 121 -20.87 -4.71 4.77
N VAL A 122 -20.33 -3.50 4.87
CA VAL A 122 -19.87 -2.75 3.69
C VAL A 122 -18.69 -3.46 3.01
N VAL A 123 -17.72 -3.97 3.77
CA VAL A 123 -16.59 -4.66 3.15
C VAL A 123 -17.02 -5.96 2.47
N GLU A 124 -17.96 -6.71 3.05
CA GLU A 124 -18.53 -7.91 2.44
C GLU A 124 -19.32 -7.57 1.15
N GLU A 125 -20.12 -6.49 1.17
CA GLU A 125 -20.89 -6.01 0.02
C GLU A 125 -19.97 -5.64 -1.15
N VAL A 126 -18.93 -4.85 -0.88
CA VAL A 126 -18.04 -4.31 -1.92
C VAL A 126 -17.03 -5.34 -2.44
N THR A 127 -16.50 -6.20 -1.56
CA THR A 127 -15.39 -7.11 -1.89
C THR A 127 -15.80 -8.57 -2.05
N GLY A 128 -17.05 -8.92 -1.73
CA GLY A 128 -17.54 -10.29 -1.75
C GLY A 128 -17.35 -11.02 -3.08
N SER A 129 -17.44 -10.29 -4.19
CA SER A 129 -17.21 -10.85 -5.55
C SER A 129 -15.78 -11.39 -5.77
N TYR A 130 -14.79 -10.92 -4.99
CA TYR A 130 -13.41 -11.37 -5.08
C TYR A 130 -13.12 -12.63 -4.24
N ILE A 131 -13.98 -12.96 -3.27
CA ILE A 131 -13.70 -14.03 -2.30
C ILE A 131 -13.60 -15.40 -2.98
N ALA A 132 -14.61 -15.76 -3.79
CA ALA A 132 -14.64 -17.05 -4.47
C ALA A 132 -13.46 -17.27 -5.43
N PRO A 133 -13.14 -16.34 -6.37
CA PRO A 133 -11.98 -16.52 -7.24
C PRO A 133 -10.65 -16.46 -6.47
N ALA A 134 -10.52 -15.58 -5.47
CA ALA A 134 -9.31 -15.52 -4.66
C ALA A 134 -9.08 -16.83 -3.88
N LYS A 135 -10.12 -17.44 -3.30
CA LYS A 135 -10.00 -18.75 -2.65
C LYS A 135 -9.57 -19.85 -3.60
N ALA A 136 -10.09 -19.86 -4.82
CA ALA A 136 -9.73 -20.86 -5.82
C ALA A 136 -8.23 -20.76 -6.18
N GLU A 137 -7.74 -19.56 -6.48
CA GLU A 137 -6.32 -19.32 -6.78
C GLU A 137 -5.43 -19.59 -5.55
N TRP A 138 -5.88 -19.18 -4.35
CA TRP A 138 -5.13 -19.41 -3.12
C TRP A 138 -4.99 -20.89 -2.76
N SER A 139 -6.03 -21.69 -3.05
CA SER A 139 -5.95 -23.14 -2.89
C SER A 139 -4.88 -23.74 -3.81
N LEU A 140 -4.83 -23.32 -5.08
CA LEU A 140 -3.78 -23.76 -6.01
C LEU A 140 -2.38 -23.38 -5.50
N MET A 141 -2.22 -22.16 -4.99
CA MET A 141 -0.98 -21.67 -4.37
C MET A 141 -0.54 -22.52 -3.19
N THR A 142 -1.47 -22.80 -2.28
CA THR A 142 -1.24 -23.60 -1.07
C THR A 142 -0.74 -25.00 -1.43
N HIS A 143 -1.33 -25.64 -2.44
CA HIS A 143 -0.89 -26.96 -2.91
C HIS A 143 0.45 -26.92 -3.66
N LYS A 144 0.69 -25.89 -4.48
CA LYS A 144 1.92 -25.74 -5.27
C LYS A 144 3.13 -25.41 -4.41
N TYR A 145 2.96 -24.57 -3.40
CA TYR A 145 4.05 -23.99 -2.61
C TYR A 145 4.10 -24.45 -1.15
N LEU A 146 3.14 -25.28 -0.69
CA LEU A 146 3.06 -25.79 0.68
C LEU A 146 3.06 -24.68 1.74
N ILE A 147 2.38 -23.58 1.43
CA ILE A 147 2.24 -22.41 2.33
C ILE A 147 1.03 -22.58 3.27
N GLU A 148 0.93 -21.73 4.29
CA GLU A 148 -0.22 -21.72 5.21
C GLU A 148 -1.49 -21.19 4.52
N ASP A 149 -2.64 -21.74 4.90
CA ASP A 149 -3.94 -21.28 4.41
C ASP A 149 -4.32 -19.93 5.05
N ALA A 150 -3.97 -18.84 4.37
CA ALA A 150 -4.31 -17.49 4.80
C ALA A 150 -5.83 -17.20 4.67
N ARG A 151 -6.35 -16.38 5.59
CA ARG A 151 -7.73 -15.92 5.54
C ARG A 151 -7.97 -14.98 4.34
N ILE A 152 -8.92 -15.36 3.49
CA ILE A 152 -9.35 -14.59 2.31
C ILE A 152 -10.56 -13.71 2.60
N GLU A 153 -11.42 -14.14 3.53
CA GLU A 153 -12.62 -13.40 3.90
C GLU A 153 -12.27 -12.06 4.53
N PRO A 154 -12.98 -10.98 4.15
CA PRO A 154 -12.75 -9.69 4.75
C PRO A 154 -13.15 -9.70 6.22
N PHE A 155 -12.43 -8.93 7.03
CA PHE A 155 -12.75 -8.80 8.44
C PHE A 155 -12.37 -7.45 9.00
N VAL A 156 -13.02 -7.11 10.11
CA VAL A 156 -12.76 -5.88 10.85
C VAL A 156 -12.09 -6.20 12.19
N ALA A 157 -10.88 -5.67 12.39
CA ALA A 157 -10.21 -5.63 13.69
C ALA A 157 -10.48 -4.29 14.39
N LEU A 158 -10.35 -4.27 15.71
CA LEU A 158 -10.51 -3.07 16.54
C LEU A 158 -9.33 -2.97 17.48
N ILE A 159 -8.70 -1.80 17.51
CA ILE A 159 -7.71 -1.40 18.50
C ILE A 159 -8.21 -0.10 19.14
N ALA A 160 -8.29 -0.04 20.46
CA ALA A 160 -8.55 1.22 21.16
C ALA A 160 -7.20 1.89 21.46
N ASN A 161 -7.02 3.11 20.96
CA ASN A 161 -5.85 3.94 21.27
C ASN A 161 -6.27 5.21 22.04
N ASP A 162 -5.31 6.04 22.41
CA ASP A 162 -5.55 7.22 23.25
C ASP A 162 -6.43 8.28 22.58
N ASN A 163 -6.51 8.29 21.25
CA ASN A 163 -7.20 9.33 20.48
C ASN A 163 -8.57 8.87 19.94
N TRP A 164 -8.70 7.59 19.54
CA TRP A 164 -9.91 7.03 18.93
C TRP A 164 -9.97 5.49 19.02
N LEU A 165 -11.12 4.94 18.67
CA LEU A 165 -11.31 3.52 18.35
C LEU A 165 -10.90 3.29 16.90
N GLU A 166 -9.79 2.60 16.69
CA GLU A 166 -9.24 2.32 15.37
C GLU A 166 -9.80 1.01 14.83
N PHE A 167 -10.57 1.10 13.76
CA PHE A 167 -11.06 -0.07 13.03
C PHE A 167 -10.19 -0.32 11.80
N THR A 168 -9.53 -1.47 11.77
CA THR A 168 -8.77 -1.93 10.60
C THR A 168 -9.66 -2.88 9.80
N VAL A 169 -10.03 -2.49 8.59
CA VAL A 169 -10.81 -3.30 7.67
C VAL A 169 -9.85 -3.92 6.67
N ARG A 170 -9.67 -5.23 6.76
CA ARG A 170 -8.80 -6.01 5.86
C ARG A 170 -9.64 -6.78 4.86
N TYR A 171 -9.24 -6.76 3.59
CA TYR A 171 -9.95 -7.43 2.50
C TYR A 171 -8.99 -7.87 1.39
N VAL A 172 -9.47 -8.75 0.52
CA VAL A 172 -8.77 -9.17 -0.70
C VAL A 172 -9.42 -8.49 -1.90
N VAL A 173 -8.58 -8.02 -2.83
CA VAL A 173 -8.99 -7.32 -4.05
C VAL A 173 -8.07 -7.65 -5.21
N ASP A 174 -8.58 -7.57 -6.44
CA ASP A 174 -7.75 -7.61 -7.65
C ASP A 174 -6.67 -6.52 -7.59
N TYR A 175 -5.42 -6.89 -7.92
CA TYR A 175 -4.26 -5.99 -7.83
C TYR A 175 -4.41 -4.69 -8.65
N LYS A 176 -5.23 -4.69 -9.71
CA LYS A 176 -5.52 -3.50 -10.54
C LYS A 176 -6.62 -2.62 -9.95
N LYS A 177 -7.49 -3.18 -9.11
CA LYS A 177 -8.70 -2.50 -8.60
C LYS A 177 -8.55 -1.94 -7.19
N ARG A 178 -7.42 -2.19 -6.53
CA ARG A 178 -7.12 -1.74 -5.16
C ARG A 178 -7.58 -0.30 -4.86
N ARG A 179 -7.17 0.69 -5.68
CA ARG A 179 -7.54 2.10 -5.47
C ARG A 179 -9.04 2.38 -5.66
N VAL A 180 -9.65 1.79 -6.68
CA VAL A 180 -11.08 1.98 -6.98
C VAL A 180 -11.94 1.36 -5.89
N THR A 181 -11.58 0.15 -5.44
CA THR A 181 -12.27 -0.52 -4.34
C THR A 181 -12.11 0.23 -3.02
N LYS A 182 -10.93 0.79 -2.74
CA LYS A 182 -10.71 1.64 -1.57
C LYS A 182 -11.60 2.87 -1.56
N ASP A 183 -11.76 3.53 -2.70
CA ASP A 183 -12.65 4.68 -2.89
C ASP A 183 -14.13 4.30 -2.67
N GLN A 184 -14.56 3.18 -3.26
CA GLN A 184 -15.90 2.63 -3.07
C GLN A 184 -16.18 2.27 -1.60
N LEU A 185 -15.22 1.64 -0.92
CA LEU A 185 -15.34 1.30 0.50
C LEU A 185 -15.51 2.55 1.35
N PHE A 186 -14.64 3.55 1.22
CA PHE A 186 -14.77 4.78 2.00
C PHE A 186 -16.10 5.50 1.71
N THR A 187 -16.52 5.56 0.45
CA THR A 187 -17.80 6.17 0.08
C THR A 187 -18.98 5.46 0.74
N ARG A 188 -19.08 4.13 0.59
CA ARG A 188 -20.17 3.34 1.20
C ARG A 188 -20.12 3.37 2.73
N ILE A 189 -18.94 3.39 3.33
CA ILE A 189 -18.78 3.52 4.79
C ILE A 189 -19.34 4.85 5.24
N LEU A 190 -18.96 5.97 4.61
CA LEU A 190 -19.47 7.29 4.97
C LEU A 190 -20.99 7.36 4.85
N GLU A 191 -21.54 6.86 3.73
CA GLU A 191 -23.00 6.81 3.53
C GLU A 191 -23.72 6.03 4.64
N GLU A 192 -23.23 4.85 5.03
CA GLU A 192 -23.86 4.05 6.09
C GLU A 192 -23.67 4.69 7.48
N LEU A 193 -22.54 5.35 7.73
CA LEU A 193 -22.31 6.08 8.98
C LEU A 193 -23.25 7.29 9.13
N ASP A 194 -23.53 8.01 8.04
CA ASP A 194 -24.47 9.14 8.03
C ASP A 194 -25.90 8.71 8.40
N THR A 195 -26.28 7.46 8.10
CA THR A 195 -27.60 6.91 8.50
C THR A 195 -27.71 6.56 9.99
N THR A 196 -26.62 6.67 10.75
CA THR A 196 -26.62 6.29 12.17
C THR A 196 -27.12 7.38 13.12
N ASP A 197 -27.53 8.54 12.59
CA ASP A 197 -28.00 9.71 13.36
C ASP A 197 -27.03 10.11 14.50
N GLY A 198 -25.72 10.02 14.24
CA GLY A 198 -24.66 10.38 15.20
C GLY A 198 -24.30 9.29 16.22
N ARG A 199 -24.88 8.08 16.12
CA ARG A 199 -24.47 6.95 16.99
C ARG A 199 -23.05 6.47 16.71
N VAL A 200 -22.58 6.66 15.48
CA VAL A 200 -21.19 6.39 15.09
C VAL A 200 -20.63 7.61 14.39
N GLU A 201 -19.59 8.20 14.97
CA GLU A 201 -18.92 9.38 14.42
C GLU A 201 -17.47 9.03 14.08
N LEU A 202 -16.99 9.49 12.92
CA LEU A 202 -15.56 9.43 12.63
C LEU A 202 -14.80 10.38 13.56
N ALA A 203 -13.64 9.94 14.04
CA ALA A 203 -12.77 10.82 14.78
C ALA A 203 -12.13 11.83 13.83
N SER A 204 -12.22 13.11 14.18
CA SER A 204 -11.34 14.15 13.65
C SER A 204 -10.19 14.35 14.64
N ALA A 205 -9.01 14.73 14.15
CA ALA A 205 -7.89 15.06 15.03
C ALA A 205 -8.32 16.15 16.01
N THR A 206 -8.58 15.76 17.25
CA THR A 206 -9.01 16.68 18.30
C THR A 206 -7.76 17.12 19.04
N PHE A 207 -7.30 18.35 18.79
CA PHE A 207 -6.30 18.98 19.66
C PHE A 207 -7.00 19.40 20.95
N GLU A 208 -6.76 18.68 22.04
CA GLU A 208 -7.14 19.18 23.36
C GLU A 208 -6.25 20.37 23.71
N LEU A 209 -6.84 21.57 23.71
CA LEU A 209 -6.19 22.74 24.28
C LEU A 209 -6.23 22.58 25.81
N VAL A 210 -5.18 22.02 26.40
CA VAL A 210 -5.05 21.89 27.86
C VAL A 210 -4.98 23.30 28.46
N ALA A 211 -6.13 23.75 28.98
CA ALA A 211 -6.36 24.93 29.81
C ALA A 211 -5.56 26.20 29.45
N ALA A 212 -6.26 27.24 28.99
CA ALA A 212 -5.69 28.60 28.98
C ALA A 212 -5.19 28.96 30.39
N PRO A 213 -3.93 29.40 30.56
CA PRO A 213 -3.40 29.73 31.88
C PRO A 213 -4.27 30.81 32.53
N ALA A 214 -4.59 30.64 33.82
CA ALA A 214 -5.33 31.64 34.57
C ALA A 214 -4.50 32.93 34.65
N PHE A 215 -4.94 33.98 33.95
CA PHE A 215 -4.34 35.31 34.09
C PHE A 215 -4.69 35.88 35.47
N GLY A 216 -3.73 35.85 36.38
CA GLY A 216 -3.83 36.53 37.68
C GLY A 216 -3.74 38.05 37.48
N VAL A 217 -4.87 38.74 37.49
CA VAL A 217 -4.91 40.21 37.52
C VAL A 217 -4.51 40.68 38.91
N LYS A 218 -3.30 41.23 39.05
CA LYS A 218 -2.93 42.03 40.23
C LYS A 218 -3.50 43.43 40.06
N LEU A 219 -4.57 43.73 40.79
CA LEU A 219 -5.03 45.10 40.98
C LEU A 219 -4.12 45.77 42.01
N GLU A 220 -3.33 46.75 41.58
CA GLU A 220 -2.59 47.60 42.50
C GLU A 220 -3.55 48.57 43.21
N PRO A 221 -3.48 48.71 44.55
CA PRO A 221 -4.29 49.68 45.26
C PRO A 221 -3.80 51.09 44.96
N ARG A 222 -4.73 51.99 44.58
CA ARG A 222 -4.47 53.42 44.42
C ARG A 222 -3.91 54.00 45.72
N SER A 223 -2.68 54.49 45.67
CA SER A 223 -2.08 55.32 46.71
C SER A 223 -2.84 56.65 46.80
N ASN A 224 -3.70 56.79 47.81
CA ASN A 224 -4.23 58.08 48.23
C ASN A 224 -3.10 58.89 48.86
N GLY A 225 -2.51 59.81 48.09
CA GLY A 225 -1.63 60.84 48.61
C GLY A 225 -2.45 61.84 49.43
N ASN A 226 -2.42 61.69 50.75
CA ASN A 226 -2.83 62.73 51.69
C ASN A 226 -1.58 63.21 52.44
N GLN A 227 -1.04 64.36 52.03
CA GLN A 227 -0.03 65.11 52.80
C GLN A 227 -0.76 66.02 53.80
N PRO A 228 -0.44 65.98 55.11
CA PRO A 228 -0.77 67.08 56.00
C PRO A 228 0.36 68.12 56.00
N ALA A 229 -0.06 69.36 56.22
CA ALA A 229 0.75 70.56 56.25
C ALA A 229 1.79 70.60 57.38
N ALA A 230 2.97 71.15 57.07
CA ALA A 230 3.74 72.11 57.89
C ALA A 230 4.82 72.74 57.02
#